data_AF-A0A535P2Y5-F1
#
_entry.id   AF-A0A535P2Y5-F1
#
_cell.length_a   1.000
_cell.length_b   1.000
_cell.length_c   1.000
_cell.angle_alpha   90.00
_cell.angle_beta   90.00
_cell.angle_gamma   90.00
#
_symmetry.space_group_name_H-M   'P 1'
#
loop_
_entity.id
_entity.type
_entity.pdbx_description
1 polymer ?
#
loop_
_entity_poly.entity_id
_entity_poly.type
_entity_poly.pdbx_seq_one_letter_code
_entity_poly.pdbx_strand_id
1 'polypeptide(L)'
;MTATSAAGSAPAPATSAPPPVLPAVERRAAIPGGFVAGATAVGIKASGRPDLAVIATTRGPDGRRPAAAAAVFTPNAFAAAPVRLSRIHLAASAPPDVRAGEGSAGFTTGIVVTSGCANAATGAAGDQDQAAVARALAGVLGGDVNETLVMSTGVIGVRLPLDKVLPGLAGLAGGSLTADDEGLEAAAIAMCTTDSRAKRATVVVDLPDDGVAVPIRVTGIAKGVGMIHPRMATMLAVVLTDAAADPSLLRDILRPVAARTWNQLTIDGDTSTNDTVFLVASGAAEGSPIAAGSPAAAELGRAVEAVARDLARQQAADG
;
A
#
# COMPACT_ATOMS: atom_id res chain seq x y z
N MET A 1 -57.10 24.56 -41.78
CA MET A 1 -56.70 23.16 -41.47
C MET A 1 -55.51 23.24 -40.52
N THR A 2 -55.78 23.04 -39.24
CA THR A 2 -54.83 23.13 -38.13
C THR A 2 -53.95 21.90 -38.07
N ALA A 3 -52.63 22.10 -38.08
CA ALA A 3 -51.64 21.04 -37.91
C ALA A 3 -51.42 20.75 -36.41
N THR A 4 -51.68 19.51 -36.00
CA THR A 4 -51.48 19.04 -34.63
C THR A 4 -50.05 18.50 -34.49
N SER A 5 -49.23 19.18 -33.69
CA SER A 5 -47.88 18.76 -33.31
C SER A 5 -47.97 17.74 -32.17
N ALA A 6 -47.55 16.49 -32.41
CA ALA A 6 -47.38 15.49 -31.37
C ALA A 6 -46.05 15.71 -30.63
N ALA A 7 -46.12 16.12 -29.37
CA ALA A 7 -44.97 16.18 -28.48
C ALA A 7 -44.61 14.76 -28.02
N GLY A 8 -43.44 14.27 -28.45
CA GLY A 8 -42.86 13.02 -27.93
C GLY A 8 -42.37 13.23 -26.49
N SER A 9 -42.79 12.35 -25.57
CA SER A 9 -42.29 12.35 -24.20
C SER A 9 -40.84 11.85 -24.18
N ALA A 10 -39.92 12.64 -23.64
CA ALA A 10 -38.56 12.20 -23.34
C ALA A 10 -38.58 11.07 -22.28
N PRO A 11 -37.73 10.03 -22.40
CA PRO A 11 -37.65 8.98 -21.39
C PRO A 11 -37.12 9.56 -20.08
N ALA A 12 -37.74 9.16 -18.97
CA ALA A 12 -37.30 9.53 -17.63
C ALA A 12 -35.84 9.08 -17.40
N PRO A 13 -34.99 9.90 -16.75
CA PRO A 13 -33.64 9.50 -16.43
C PRO A 13 -33.68 8.26 -15.53
N ALA A 14 -32.96 7.21 -15.94
CA ALA A 14 -32.78 6.03 -15.13
C ALA A 14 -32.19 6.44 -13.78
N THR A 15 -32.97 6.24 -12.71
CA THR A 15 -32.50 6.45 -11.34
C THR A 15 -31.42 5.42 -11.06
N SER A 16 -30.15 5.83 -11.13
CA SER A 16 -29.03 4.99 -10.74
C SER A 16 -29.23 4.58 -9.28
N ALA A 17 -29.18 3.28 -8.99
CA ALA A 17 -29.20 2.78 -7.62
C ALA A 17 -28.16 3.56 -6.76
N PRO A 18 -28.47 3.90 -5.51
CA PRO A 18 -27.49 4.52 -4.63
C PRO A 18 -26.24 3.63 -4.58
N PRO A 19 -25.04 4.23 -4.59
CA PRO A 19 -23.81 3.46 -4.54
C PRO A 19 -23.84 2.54 -3.31
N PRO A 20 -23.41 1.27 -3.44
CA PRO A 20 -23.44 0.34 -2.32
C PRO A 20 -22.67 0.92 -1.13
N VAL A 21 -23.25 0.79 0.06
CA VAL A 21 -22.66 1.27 1.31
C VAL A 21 -21.39 0.46 1.58
N LEU A 22 -20.26 1.15 1.73
CA LEU A 22 -18.99 0.52 2.09
C LEU A 22 -19.01 0.06 3.57
N PRO A 23 -18.24 -0.99 3.93
CA PRO A 23 -18.08 -1.42 5.32
C PRO A 23 -17.67 -0.27 6.25
N ALA A 24 -18.11 -0.34 7.50
CA ALA A 24 -17.73 0.63 8.53
C ALA A 24 -16.24 0.49 8.89
N VAL A 25 -15.55 1.62 9.02
CA VAL A 25 -14.10 1.69 9.26
C VAL A 25 -13.80 2.07 10.69
N GLU A 26 -12.87 1.35 11.33
CA GLU A 26 -12.26 1.71 12.60
C GLU A 26 -10.90 2.40 12.34
N ARG A 27 -10.67 3.57 12.95
CA ARG A 27 -9.39 4.30 12.80
C ARG A 27 -8.30 3.82 13.77
N ARG A 28 -7.98 2.54 13.67
CA ARG A 28 -6.86 1.87 14.38
C ARG A 28 -5.99 1.07 13.42
N ALA A 29 -4.77 0.74 13.86
CA ALA A 29 -3.82 -0.07 13.12
C ALA A 29 -3.87 -1.54 13.57
N ALA A 30 -5.00 -2.23 13.30
CA ALA A 30 -5.13 -3.63 13.72
C ALA A 30 -4.38 -4.55 12.75
N ILE A 31 -3.32 -5.22 13.17
CA ILE A 31 -2.48 -5.98 12.23
C ILE A 31 -3.23 -7.24 11.73
N PRO A 32 -3.37 -7.48 10.41
CA PRO A 32 -3.94 -8.74 9.91
C PRO A 32 -3.03 -9.94 10.22
N GLY A 33 -3.60 -11.15 10.21
CA GLY A 33 -2.80 -12.36 10.37
C GLY A 33 -1.70 -12.46 9.30
N GLY A 34 -0.58 -13.12 9.62
CA GLY A 34 0.51 -13.36 8.65
C GLY A 34 1.46 -12.18 8.43
N PHE A 35 1.42 -11.16 9.29
CA PHE A 35 2.35 -10.04 9.28
C PHE A 35 3.01 -9.81 10.64
N VAL A 36 4.21 -9.25 10.60
CA VAL A 36 4.87 -8.60 11.74
C VAL A 36 5.35 -7.23 11.32
N ALA A 37 5.33 -6.26 12.22
CA ALA A 37 5.74 -4.90 11.93
C ALA A 37 6.50 -4.28 13.10
N GLY A 38 7.26 -3.22 12.81
CA GLY A 38 7.94 -2.44 13.82
C GLY A 38 8.61 -1.22 13.22
N ALA A 39 9.10 -0.34 14.10
CA ALA A 39 9.83 0.85 13.68
C ALA A 39 10.91 1.24 14.69
N THR A 40 11.86 2.04 14.23
CA THR A 40 12.90 2.63 15.06
C THR A 40 13.33 3.99 14.54
N ALA A 41 14.03 4.76 15.38
CA ALA A 41 14.70 5.99 14.98
C ALA A 41 16.16 5.68 14.65
N VAL A 42 16.56 5.91 13.40
CA VAL A 42 17.95 5.78 12.95
C VAL A 42 18.61 7.13 12.71
N GLY A 43 17.86 8.23 12.80
CA GLY A 43 18.42 9.58 12.73
C GLY A 43 18.60 10.10 11.30
N ILE A 44 17.68 9.71 10.40
CA ILE A 44 17.40 10.43 9.15
C ILE A 44 16.74 11.77 9.51
N LYS A 45 15.76 11.77 10.42
CA LYS A 45 15.10 12.97 10.92
C LYS A 45 15.90 13.57 12.07
N ALA A 46 16.29 14.84 11.93
CA ALA A 46 16.95 15.59 13.01
C ALA A 46 16.12 15.70 14.30
N SER A 47 14.78 15.54 14.21
CA SER A 47 13.90 15.58 15.38
C SER A 47 14.03 14.37 16.31
N GLY A 48 14.75 13.32 15.91
CA GLY A 48 14.84 12.05 16.67
C GLY A 48 13.55 11.23 16.69
N ARG A 49 12.53 11.62 15.91
CA ARG A 49 11.29 10.83 15.76
C ARG A 49 11.62 9.56 14.95
N PRO A 50 10.89 8.44 15.17
CA PRO A 50 11.03 7.25 14.36
C PRO A 50 10.98 7.56 12.86
N ASP A 51 11.86 6.93 12.09
CA ASP A 51 12.09 7.27 10.68
C ASP A 51 12.50 6.07 9.81
N LEU A 52 12.54 4.87 10.41
CA LEU A 52 12.67 3.59 9.73
C LEU A 52 11.57 2.65 10.22
N ALA A 53 10.81 2.07 9.30
CA ALA A 53 9.80 1.06 9.57
C ALA A 53 10.02 -0.19 8.71
N VAL A 54 9.60 -1.33 9.24
CA VAL A 54 9.57 -2.61 8.53
C VAL A 54 8.20 -3.26 8.73
N ILE A 55 7.64 -3.78 7.64
CA ILE A 55 6.48 -4.67 7.66
C ILE A 55 6.90 -5.95 6.94
N ALA A 56 6.97 -7.07 7.64
CA ALA A 56 7.38 -8.35 7.09
C ALA A 56 6.22 -9.34 7.08
N THR A 57 6.24 -10.24 6.11
CA THR A 57 5.26 -11.32 5.98
C THR A 57 5.78 -12.53 6.74
N THR A 58 4.93 -13.23 7.48
CA THR A 58 5.25 -14.51 8.12
C THR A 58 4.64 -15.70 7.37
N ARG A 59 3.72 -15.43 6.45
CA ARG A 59 2.99 -16.41 5.63
C ARG A 59 2.66 -15.80 4.26
N GLY A 60 2.33 -16.65 3.29
CA GLY A 60 1.80 -16.31 1.97
C GLY A 60 0.66 -17.26 1.54
N PRO A 61 0.10 -17.10 0.32
CA PRO A 61 -1.18 -17.69 -0.09
C PRO A 61 -1.24 -19.23 -0.05
N ASP A 62 -0.12 -19.91 -0.25
CA ASP A 62 0.02 -21.38 -0.20
C ASP A 62 0.39 -21.89 1.21
N GLY A 63 0.36 -21.02 2.20
CA GLY A 63 0.81 -21.28 3.56
C GLY A 63 2.31 -21.10 3.78
N ARG A 64 3.07 -20.65 2.78
CA ARG A 64 4.51 -20.36 2.85
C ARG A 64 4.79 -18.94 2.36
N ARG A 65 5.94 -18.38 2.74
CA ARG A 65 6.41 -17.10 2.18
C ARG A 65 6.88 -17.32 0.74
N PRO A 66 6.76 -16.31 -0.14
CA PRO A 66 6.35 -14.90 0.09
C PRO A 66 4.82 -14.63 0.00
N ALA A 67 4.37 -13.45 0.44
CA ALA A 67 2.96 -13.03 0.33
C ALA A 67 2.66 -12.37 -1.02
N ALA A 68 1.42 -12.47 -1.51
CA ALA A 68 1.01 -11.80 -2.73
C ALA A 68 0.96 -10.29 -2.54
N ALA A 69 1.42 -9.53 -3.53
CA ALA A 69 1.45 -8.07 -3.49
C ALA A 69 1.01 -7.45 -4.81
N ALA A 70 0.36 -6.30 -4.71
CA ALA A 70 0.12 -5.39 -5.80
C ALA A 70 0.45 -3.95 -5.41
N ALA A 71 0.67 -3.10 -6.40
CA ALA A 71 1.08 -1.72 -6.18
C ALA A 71 0.48 -0.75 -7.18
N VAL A 72 0.33 0.51 -6.77
CA VAL A 72 0.24 1.65 -7.68
C VAL A 72 1.33 2.65 -7.30
N PHE A 73 1.94 3.27 -8.31
CA PHE A 73 3.13 4.09 -8.15
C PHE A 73 3.02 5.37 -8.95
N THR A 74 3.55 6.49 -8.46
CA THR A 74 3.52 7.83 -9.10
C THR A 74 3.70 7.80 -10.63
N PRO A 75 2.92 8.57 -11.42
CA PRO A 75 3.14 8.69 -12.85
C PRO A 75 4.22 9.73 -13.17
N ASN A 76 4.81 10.36 -12.15
CA ASN A 76 5.83 11.39 -12.32
C ASN A 76 7.02 10.84 -13.10
N ALA A 77 7.45 11.57 -14.14
CA ALA A 77 8.61 11.21 -14.96
C ALA A 77 9.91 11.13 -14.15
N PHE A 78 9.98 11.82 -13.01
CA PHE A 78 11.11 11.82 -12.06
C PHE A 78 10.90 10.83 -10.91
N ALA A 79 10.16 9.75 -11.11
CA ALA A 79 9.93 8.70 -10.12
C ALA A 79 11.23 8.32 -9.38
N ALA A 80 11.21 8.37 -8.05
CA ALA A 80 12.38 8.23 -7.19
C ALA A 80 12.98 6.82 -7.23
N ALA A 81 14.21 6.67 -6.73
CA ALA A 81 14.90 5.38 -6.64
C ALA A 81 14.07 4.26 -5.98
N PRO A 82 13.40 4.46 -4.82
CA PRO A 82 12.57 3.40 -4.21
C PRO A 82 11.40 2.95 -5.10
N VAL A 83 10.77 3.88 -5.81
CA VAL A 83 9.65 3.58 -6.72
C VAL A 83 10.14 2.70 -7.87
N ARG A 84 11.27 3.06 -8.48
CA ARG A 84 11.87 2.28 -9.57
C ARG A 84 12.27 0.88 -9.11
N LEU A 85 12.90 0.76 -7.94
CA LEU A 85 13.34 -0.53 -7.41
C LEU A 85 12.15 -1.45 -7.11
N SER A 86 11.12 -0.94 -6.40
CA SER A 86 9.94 -1.74 -6.06
C SER A 86 9.16 -2.20 -7.31
N ARG A 87 9.12 -1.39 -8.38
CA ARG A 87 8.56 -1.82 -9.69
C ARG A 87 9.33 -3.00 -10.28
N ILE A 88 10.67 -2.95 -10.25
CA ILE A 88 11.54 -4.02 -10.75
C ILE A 88 11.34 -5.29 -9.92
N HIS A 89 11.33 -5.17 -8.60
CA HIS A 89 11.17 -6.29 -7.67
C HIS A 89 9.82 -6.99 -7.85
N LEU A 90 8.71 -6.23 -7.91
CA LEU A 90 7.39 -6.82 -8.20
C LEU A 90 7.37 -7.53 -9.55
N ALA A 91 7.94 -6.94 -10.60
CA ALA A 91 8.01 -7.59 -11.91
C ALA A 91 8.86 -8.87 -11.89
N ALA A 92 9.96 -8.88 -11.14
CA ALA A 92 10.87 -10.02 -11.04
C ALA A 92 10.28 -11.17 -10.21
N SER A 93 9.46 -10.86 -9.20
CA SER A 93 8.73 -11.84 -8.40
C SER A 93 7.35 -12.17 -8.97
N ALA A 94 6.96 -11.66 -10.13
CA ALA A 94 5.62 -11.90 -10.68
C ALA A 94 5.45 -13.35 -11.19
N PRO A 95 4.25 -13.95 -11.04
CA PRO A 95 3.96 -15.22 -11.67
C PRO A 95 3.91 -15.10 -13.22
N PRO A 96 4.13 -16.20 -13.97
CA PRO A 96 4.33 -16.15 -15.43
C PRO A 96 3.16 -15.55 -16.24
N ASP A 97 1.96 -15.58 -15.71
CA ASP A 97 0.72 -15.06 -16.30
C ASP A 97 0.54 -13.55 -16.09
N VAL A 98 1.28 -12.95 -15.15
CA VAL A 98 1.34 -11.50 -14.97
C VAL A 98 2.32 -10.93 -16.01
N ARG A 99 1.76 -10.27 -17.03
CA ARG A 99 2.53 -9.72 -18.16
C ARG A 99 3.71 -8.85 -17.67
N ALA A 100 4.92 -9.24 -18.10
CA ALA A 100 6.11 -8.42 -17.97
C ALA A 100 5.86 -7.02 -18.57
N GLY A 101 6.03 -5.98 -17.76
CA GLY A 101 5.81 -4.58 -18.14
C GLY A 101 4.75 -3.85 -17.32
N GLU A 102 3.92 -4.55 -16.54
CA GLU A 102 2.98 -3.89 -15.65
C GLU A 102 3.57 -3.51 -14.28
N GLY A 103 4.67 -4.13 -13.85
CA GLY A 103 5.49 -3.72 -12.69
C GLY A 103 4.74 -3.44 -11.39
N SER A 104 3.52 -3.97 -11.26
CA SER A 104 2.53 -3.55 -10.27
C SER A 104 1.96 -4.72 -9.47
N ALA A 105 2.49 -5.93 -9.65
CA ALA A 105 2.07 -7.13 -8.93
C ALA A 105 3.19 -8.17 -8.94
N GLY A 106 3.30 -8.93 -7.85
CA GLY A 106 4.26 -9.99 -7.64
C GLY A 106 4.17 -10.51 -6.21
N PHE A 107 5.29 -10.92 -5.63
CA PHE A 107 5.35 -11.36 -4.24
C PHE A 107 6.31 -10.52 -3.40
N THR A 108 6.06 -10.51 -2.08
CA THR A 108 6.88 -9.80 -1.11
C THR A 108 7.11 -10.59 0.18
N THR A 109 8.33 -10.50 0.70
CA THR A 109 8.76 -10.98 2.02
C THR A 109 8.73 -9.86 3.05
N GLY A 110 8.90 -8.61 2.61
CA GLY A 110 8.80 -7.45 3.50
C GLY A 110 8.90 -6.12 2.77
N ILE A 111 8.52 -5.06 3.48
CA ILE A 111 8.52 -3.68 3.04
C ILE A 111 9.38 -2.89 4.02
N VAL A 112 10.35 -2.13 3.51
CA VAL A 112 11.09 -1.13 4.29
C VAL A 112 10.57 0.25 3.94
N VAL A 113 10.27 1.05 4.97
CA VAL A 113 9.89 2.46 4.80
C VAL A 113 10.89 3.35 5.50
N THR A 114 11.46 4.32 4.78
CA THR A 114 12.31 5.38 5.35
C THR A 114 11.65 6.73 5.20
N SER A 115 11.71 7.59 6.22
CA SER A 115 11.13 8.93 6.16
C SER A 115 12.11 10.02 6.61
N GLY A 116 11.93 11.22 6.09
CA GLY A 116 12.88 12.34 6.23
C GLY A 116 13.83 12.49 5.04
N CYS A 117 14.04 11.45 4.24
CA CYS A 117 14.79 11.48 2.98
C CYS A 117 14.01 10.73 1.90
N ALA A 118 13.67 11.41 0.80
CA ALA A 118 12.93 10.80 -0.31
C ALA A 118 13.81 9.92 -1.20
N ASN A 119 15.13 10.12 -1.16
CA ASN A 119 16.08 9.53 -2.10
C ASN A 119 15.60 9.64 -3.57
N ALA A 120 15.15 10.84 -3.90
CA ALA A 120 14.68 11.23 -5.22
C ALA A 120 15.70 12.20 -5.85
N ALA A 121 15.81 12.19 -7.18
CA ALA A 121 16.80 12.98 -7.92
C ALA A 121 18.27 12.76 -7.47
N THR A 122 18.60 11.52 -7.06
CA THR A 122 19.91 11.13 -6.51
C THR A 122 20.78 10.30 -7.47
N GLY A 123 20.32 10.12 -8.71
CA GLY A 123 21.03 9.39 -9.77
C GLY A 123 21.28 7.91 -9.45
N ALA A 124 22.20 7.29 -10.20
CA ALA A 124 22.52 5.86 -10.09
C ALA A 124 22.99 5.46 -8.69
N ALA A 125 23.63 6.37 -7.97
CA ALA A 125 24.10 6.09 -6.63
C ALA A 125 22.92 6.06 -5.62
N GLY A 126 21.87 6.86 -5.83
CA GLY A 126 20.61 6.70 -5.11
C GLY A 126 19.92 5.36 -5.37
N ASP A 127 20.01 4.82 -6.58
CA ASP A 127 19.53 3.46 -6.88
C ASP A 127 20.32 2.39 -6.11
N GLN A 128 21.65 2.55 -6.04
CA GLN A 128 22.51 1.67 -5.25
C GLN A 128 22.15 1.68 -3.76
N ASP A 129 21.76 2.84 -3.21
CA ASP A 129 21.31 2.92 -1.81
C ASP A 129 20.09 2.06 -1.55
N GLN A 130 19.06 2.18 -2.40
CA GLN A 130 17.83 1.40 -2.23
C GLN A 130 18.09 -0.09 -2.41
N ALA A 131 18.96 -0.45 -3.36
CA ALA A 131 19.37 -1.84 -3.54
C ALA A 131 20.13 -2.38 -2.32
N ALA A 132 20.93 -1.55 -1.64
CA ALA A 132 21.60 -1.92 -0.40
C ALA A 132 20.61 -2.13 0.76
N VAL A 133 19.62 -1.24 0.90
CA VAL A 133 18.53 -1.39 1.89
C VAL A 133 17.73 -2.67 1.64
N ALA A 134 17.34 -2.94 0.39
CA ALA A 134 16.59 -4.13 0.04
C ALA A 134 17.39 -5.42 0.33
N ARG A 135 18.68 -5.47 -0.06
CA ARG A 135 19.56 -6.60 0.25
C ARG A 135 19.72 -6.82 1.75
N ALA A 136 19.83 -5.74 2.53
CA ALA A 136 19.98 -5.84 3.97
C ALA A 136 18.73 -6.45 4.63
N LEU A 137 17.53 -6.00 4.25
CA LEU A 137 16.30 -6.60 4.76
C LEU A 137 16.18 -8.08 4.33
N ALA A 138 16.40 -8.38 3.04
CA ALA A 138 16.31 -9.73 2.52
C ALA A 138 17.26 -10.69 3.26
N GLY A 139 18.49 -10.25 3.55
CA GLY A 139 19.46 -11.01 4.32
C GLY A 139 19.01 -11.28 5.77
N VAL A 140 18.39 -10.31 6.44
CA VAL A 140 17.88 -10.47 7.81
C VAL A 140 16.64 -11.36 7.85
N LEU A 141 15.73 -11.21 6.89
CA LEU A 141 14.49 -11.98 6.80
C LEU A 141 14.64 -13.35 6.13
N GLY A 142 15.83 -13.69 5.63
CA GLY A 142 16.10 -14.92 4.88
C GLY A 142 15.24 -15.08 3.63
N GLY A 143 15.03 -14.01 2.87
CA GLY A 143 14.20 -13.97 1.65
C GLY A 143 14.98 -13.62 0.39
N ASP A 144 14.33 -13.67 -0.78
CA ASP A 144 14.89 -13.15 -2.03
C ASP A 144 14.90 -11.61 -2.00
N VAL A 145 15.96 -11.00 -2.52
CA VAL A 145 16.04 -9.54 -2.65
C VAL A 145 14.94 -8.98 -3.55
N ASN A 146 14.54 -9.71 -4.59
CA ASN A 146 13.47 -9.34 -5.51
C ASN A 146 12.08 -9.41 -4.86
N GLU A 147 11.96 -10.02 -3.68
CA GLU A 147 10.74 -10.04 -2.87
C GLU A 147 10.77 -8.95 -1.79
N THR A 148 11.75 -8.04 -1.79
CA THR A 148 11.82 -6.95 -0.81
C THR A 148 11.35 -5.64 -1.43
N LEU A 149 10.27 -5.05 -0.91
CA LEU A 149 9.79 -3.75 -1.37
C LEU A 149 10.36 -2.62 -0.52
N VAL A 150 10.56 -1.46 -1.14
CA VAL A 150 11.08 -0.25 -0.49
C VAL A 150 10.23 0.97 -0.80
N MET A 151 10.10 1.85 0.17
CA MET A 151 9.48 3.16 0.02
C MET A 151 10.28 4.19 0.82
N SER A 152 10.42 5.39 0.26
CA SER A 152 11.08 6.51 0.95
C SER A 152 10.28 7.79 0.76
N THR A 153 10.36 8.72 1.72
CA THR A 153 9.69 10.02 1.64
C THR A 153 10.43 11.09 2.44
N GLY A 154 10.39 12.34 2.02
CA GLY A 154 11.07 13.46 2.69
C GLY A 154 11.80 14.35 1.70
N VAL A 155 13.00 14.81 2.06
CA VAL A 155 13.75 15.77 1.25
C VAL A 155 14.23 15.14 -0.07
N ILE A 156 14.05 15.86 -1.18
CA ILE A 156 14.52 15.51 -2.54
C ILE A 156 15.97 16.01 -2.73
N GLY A 157 16.76 15.30 -3.56
CA GLY A 157 18.13 15.69 -3.89
C GLY A 157 19.17 15.30 -2.84
N VAL A 158 18.75 14.64 -1.77
CA VAL A 158 19.61 14.15 -0.68
C VAL A 158 19.66 12.63 -0.72
N ARG A 159 20.86 12.08 -0.55
CA ARG A 159 21.11 10.63 -0.48
C ARG A 159 20.66 10.05 0.85
N LEU A 160 20.35 8.75 0.85
CA LEU A 160 19.98 8.07 2.08
C LEU A 160 21.24 7.86 2.95
N PRO A 161 21.21 8.17 4.26
CA PRO A 161 22.36 7.95 5.14
C PRO A 161 22.49 6.46 5.48
N LEU A 162 23.07 5.66 4.58
CA LEU A 162 23.17 4.20 4.71
C LEU A 162 23.92 3.75 5.96
N ASP A 163 24.91 4.52 6.40
CA ASP A 163 25.67 4.31 7.63
C ASP A 163 24.77 4.23 8.86
N LYS A 164 23.64 4.94 8.84
CA LYS A 164 22.60 4.91 9.87
C LYS A 164 21.52 3.87 9.58
N VAL A 165 21.05 3.82 8.34
CA VAL A 165 19.91 2.99 7.95
C VAL A 165 20.23 1.50 8.05
N LEU A 166 21.39 1.05 7.57
CA LEU A 166 21.69 -0.39 7.49
C LEU A 166 21.81 -1.04 8.89
N PRO A 167 22.55 -0.45 9.87
CA PRO A 167 22.59 -1.01 11.22
C PRO A 167 21.22 -0.97 11.93
N GLY A 168 20.48 0.12 11.77
CA GLY A 168 19.14 0.24 12.37
C GLY A 168 18.13 -0.75 11.79
N LEU A 169 18.22 -1.01 10.48
CA LEU A 169 17.42 -2.02 9.80
C LEU A 169 17.75 -3.43 10.31
N ALA A 170 19.04 -3.75 10.44
CA ALA A 170 19.47 -5.04 10.97
C ALA A 170 18.97 -5.27 12.40
N GLY A 171 19.07 -4.25 13.27
CA GLY A 171 18.57 -4.32 14.65
C GLY A 171 17.05 -4.47 14.72
N LEU A 172 16.30 -3.68 13.93
CA LEU A 172 14.85 -3.72 13.91
C LEU A 172 14.32 -5.06 13.39
N ALA A 173 14.74 -5.47 12.19
CA ALA A 173 14.26 -6.70 11.56
C ALA A 173 14.78 -7.97 12.25
N GLY A 174 15.90 -7.89 12.97
CA GLY A 174 16.50 -9.02 13.68
C GLY A 174 15.87 -9.34 15.05
N GLY A 175 14.98 -8.50 15.59
CA GLY A 175 14.42 -8.78 16.91
C GLY A 175 13.35 -7.83 17.47
N SER A 176 12.86 -6.86 16.69
CA SER A 176 11.89 -5.87 17.20
C SER A 176 10.64 -5.74 16.34
N LEU A 177 10.36 -6.74 15.49
CA LEU A 177 9.09 -6.86 14.78
C LEU A 177 8.10 -7.66 15.63
N THR A 178 6.88 -7.16 15.77
CA THR A 178 5.82 -7.79 16.56
C THR A 178 4.60 -8.11 15.69
N ALA A 179 3.84 -9.13 16.09
CA ALA A 179 2.60 -9.55 15.42
C ALA A 179 1.35 -8.88 16.03
N ASP A 180 1.53 -7.72 16.68
CA ASP A 180 0.48 -6.98 17.39
C ASP A 180 0.22 -5.60 16.76
N ASP A 181 -0.85 -4.97 17.22
CA ASP A 181 -1.29 -3.66 16.75
C ASP A 181 -0.25 -2.56 17.04
N GLU A 182 0.57 -2.71 18.09
CA GLU A 182 1.62 -1.75 18.46
C GLU A 182 2.73 -1.70 17.40
N GLY A 183 3.13 -2.84 16.84
CA GLY A 183 4.11 -2.91 15.77
C GLY A 183 3.67 -2.17 14.50
N LEU A 184 2.40 -2.34 14.10
CA LEU A 184 1.85 -1.66 12.92
C LEU A 184 1.60 -0.17 13.17
N GLU A 185 1.17 0.20 14.37
CA GLU A 185 1.03 1.60 14.80
C GLU A 185 2.39 2.31 14.79
N ALA A 186 3.45 1.66 15.31
CA ALA A 186 4.82 2.19 15.28
C ALA A 186 5.29 2.44 13.83
N ALA A 187 4.99 1.51 12.91
CA ALA A 187 5.27 1.69 11.49
C ALA A 187 4.53 2.91 10.91
N ALA A 188 3.22 3.06 11.19
CA ALA A 188 2.43 4.21 10.72
C ALA A 188 3.01 5.56 11.19
N ILE A 189 3.44 5.63 12.46
CA ILE A 189 4.08 6.82 13.03
C ILE A 189 5.42 7.10 12.34
N ALA A 190 6.26 6.08 12.14
CA ALA A 190 7.57 6.24 11.53
C ALA A 190 7.50 6.69 10.08
N MET A 191 6.45 6.35 9.33
CA MET A 191 6.24 6.83 7.95
C MET A 191 5.98 8.33 7.86
N CYS A 192 5.49 8.96 8.93
CA CYS A 192 5.06 10.37 8.94
C CYS A 192 6.21 11.35 8.69
N THR A 193 5.89 12.46 8.01
CA THR A 193 6.82 13.58 7.76
C THR A 193 6.29 14.87 8.38
N THR A 194 5.62 15.69 7.57
CA THR A 194 4.89 16.90 7.97
C THR A 194 3.48 16.62 8.50
N ASP A 195 3.04 15.38 8.41
CA ASP A 195 1.81 14.87 9.01
C ASP A 195 1.69 15.29 10.49
N SER A 196 0.50 15.77 10.90
CA SER A 196 0.25 16.09 12.32
C SER A 196 -0.07 14.84 13.15
N ARG A 197 -0.54 13.78 12.47
CA ARG A 197 -0.98 12.50 13.05
C ARG A 197 -0.81 11.33 12.08
N ALA A 198 -0.59 10.14 12.64
CA ALA A 198 -0.58 8.89 11.88
C ALA A 198 -1.98 8.58 11.33
N LYS A 199 -2.04 8.05 10.09
CA LYS A 199 -3.31 7.67 9.44
C LYS A 199 -3.43 6.16 9.36
N ARG A 200 -4.57 5.66 9.79
CA ARG A 200 -4.84 4.22 9.95
C ARG A 200 -6.32 3.92 9.80
N ALA A 201 -6.65 2.82 9.17
CA ALA A 201 -8.01 2.39 8.91
C ALA A 201 -8.06 0.86 8.86
N THR A 202 -9.00 0.28 9.60
CA THR A 202 -9.24 -1.17 9.66
C THR A 202 -10.70 -1.45 9.35
N VAL A 203 -10.96 -2.51 8.59
CA VAL A 203 -12.27 -3.14 8.47
C VAL A 203 -12.13 -4.64 8.71
N VAL A 204 -13.18 -5.26 9.24
CA VAL A 204 -13.36 -6.71 9.29
C VAL A 204 -14.62 -7.02 8.50
N VAL A 205 -14.51 -7.94 7.55
CA VAL A 205 -15.63 -8.39 6.71
C VAL A 205 -15.61 -9.90 6.58
N ASP A 206 -16.77 -10.49 6.30
CA ASP A 206 -16.88 -11.91 6.04
C ASP A 206 -16.83 -12.17 4.53
N LEU A 207 -15.86 -12.95 4.08
CA LEU A 207 -15.82 -13.46 2.72
C LEU A 207 -16.72 -14.69 2.57
N PRO A 208 -17.53 -14.78 1.50
CA PRO A 208 -18.24 -16.01 1.17
C PRO A 208 -17.27 -17.07 0.61
N ASP A 209 -17.30 -18.27 1.20
CA ASP A 209 -16.48 -19.43 0.79
C ASP A 209 -17.31 -20.71 0.93
N ASP A 210 -17.79 -21.26 -0.18
CA ASP A 210 -18.62 -22.48 -0.25
C ASP A 210 -19.76 -22.58 0.78
N GLY A 211 -20.43 -21.45 1.03
CA GLY A 211 -21.57 -21.37 1.97
C GLY A 211 -21.16 -21.11 3.43
N VAL A 212 -19.87 -20.98 3.71
CA VAL A 212 -19.30 -20.53 4.99
C VAL A 212 -18.84 -19.07 4.88
N ALA A 213 -18.99 -18.33 5.97
CA ALA A 213 -18.45 -16.98 6.11
C ALA A 213 -17.05 -17.04 6.73
N VAL A 214 -16.04 -16.54 6.03
CA VAL A 214 -14.66 -16.49 6.50
C VAL A 214 -14.31 -15.05 6.89
N PRO A 215 -14.07 -14.75 8.18
CA PRO A 215 -13.71 -13.40 8.59
C PRO A 215 -12.30 -13.07 8.10
N ILE A 216 -12.16 -11.92 7.43
CA ILE A 216 -10.88 -11.34 7.06
C ILE A 216 -10.72 -9.96 7.66
N ARG A 217 -9.48 -9.55 7.84
CA ARG A 217 -9.10 -8.18 8.19
C ARG A 217 -8.47 -7.50 6.99
N VAL A 218 -8.85 -6.24 6.77
CA VAL A 218 -8.15 -5.33 5.86
C VAL A 218 -7.75 -4.09 6.66
N THR A 219 -6.45 -3.84 6.74
CA THR A 219 -5.90 -2.72 7.49
C THR A 219 -4.95 -1.93 6.62
N GLY A 220 -5.14 -0.62 6.57
CA GLY A 220 -4.23 0.28 5.88
C GLY A 220 -3.62 1.32 6.81
N ILE A 221 -2.36 1.65 6.54
CA ILE A 221 -1.66 2.79 7.11
C ILE A 221 -1.22 3.72 5.98
N ALA A 222 -1.23 5.03 6.23
CA ALA A 222 -0.83 6.01 5.24
C ALA A 222 -0.12 7.22 5.85
N LYS A 223 0.58 7.96 4.99
CA LYS A 223 1.14 9.29 5.27
C LYS A 223 0.99 10.19 4.05
N GLY A 224 1.18 11.48 4.26
CA GLY A 224 1.16 12.50 3.21
C GLY A 224 0.04 13.50 3.45
N VAL A 225 0.43 14.79 3.49
CA VAL A 225 -0.44 15.94 3.72
C VAL A 225 -0.02 17.18 2.92
N GLY A 226 0.94 17.02 2.00
CA GLY A 226 1.47 18.09 1.17
C GLY A 226 2.23 17.47 0.00
N MET A 227 2.38 18.23 -1.07
CA MET A 227 2.74 17.80 -2.41
C MET A 227 1.76 16.72 -2.92
N ILE A 228 0.44 16.98 -2.86
CA ILE A 228 -0.63 16.03 -3.21
C ILE A 228 -1.48 16.61 -4.38
N HIS A 229 -1.57 15.89 -5.51
CA HIS A 229 -2.38 16.20 -6.70
C HIS A 229 -3.12 14.97 -7.28
N PRO A 230 -4.22 15.12 -8.05
CA PRO A 230 -4.88 14.02 -8.75
C PRO A 230 -3.94 13.37 -9.76
N ARG A 231 -4.09 12.06 -9.96
CA ARG A 231 -3.11 11.17 -10.63
C ARG A 231 -1.83 10.96 -9.82
N MET A 232 -2.04 10.70 -8.54
CA MET A 232 -1.06 10.47 -7.48
C MET A 232 -0.37 11.73 -6.97
N ALA A 233 -0.27 11.70 -5.65
CA ALA A 233 -0.07 12.78 -4.71
C ALA A 233 0.91 12.26 -3.66
N THR A 234 1.87 13.02 -3.13
CA THR A 234 2.90 12.61 -2.12
C THR A 234 2.32 11.83 -0.98
N MET A 235 2.22 10.52 -1.21
CA MET A 235 1.51 9.60 -0.36
C MET A 235 2.20 8.25 -0.39
N LEU A 236 2.51 7.76 0.80
CA LEU A 236 2.84 6.36 0.97
C LEU A 236 1.67 5.71 1.68
N ALA A 237 1.19 4.59 1.16
CA ALA A 237 0.22 3.76 1.86
C ALA A 237 0.58 2.28 1.74
N VAL A 238 0.28 1.55 2.80
CA VAL A 238 0.38 0.09 2.83
C VAL A 238 -0.95 -0.43 3.33
N VAL A 239 -1.60 -1.27 2.53
CA VAL A 239 -2.83 -1.98 2.85
C VAL A 239 -2.49 -3.46 2.97
N LEU A 240 -2.84 -4.05 4.10
CA LEU A 240 -2.57 -5.42 4.48
C LEU A 240 -3.90 -6.18 4.60
N THR A 241 -3.92 -7.44 4.20
CA THR A 241 -5.04 -8.35 4.47
C THR A 241 -4.56 -9.77 4.71
N ASP A 242 -5.28 -10.50 5.53
CA ASP A 242 -5.10 -11.93 5.74
C ASP A 242 -5.89 -12.81 4.76
N ALA A 243 -6.65 -12.22 3.84
CA ALA A 243 -7.30 -12.95 2.75
C ALA A 243 -6.28 -13.71 1.87
N ALA A 244 -6.67 -14.88 1.36
CA ALA A 244 -5.89 -15.63 0.38
C ALA A 244 -6.21 -15.13 -1.03
N ALA A 245 -5.29 -14.42 -1.67
CA ALA A 245 -5.48 -13.84 -2.99
C ALA A 245 -4.17 -13.85 -3.79
N ASP A 246 -4.29 -14.04 -5.10
CA ASP A 246 -3.13 -14.00 -6.01
C ASP A 246 -2.75 -12.56 -6.42
N PRO A 247 -1.49 -12.31 -6.83
CA PRO A 247 -1.03 -10.98 -7.20
C PRO A 247 -1.85 -10.29 -8.29
N SER A 248 -2.35 -11.04 -9.28
CA SER A 248 -3.19 -10.54 -10.37
C SER A 248 -4.53 -10.00 -9.85
N LEU A 249 -5.17 -10.71 -8.93
CA LEU A 249 -6.42 -10.27 -8.29
C LEU A 249 -6.19 -8.99 -7.47
N LEU A 250 -5.12 -8.94 -6.67
CA LEU A 250 -4.80 -7.75 -5.88
C LEU A 250 -4.59 -6.51 -6.76
N ARG A 251 -3.93 -6.65 -7.92
CA ARG A 251 -3.77 -5.57 -8.89
C ARG A 251 -5.11 -5.10 -9.45
N ASP A 252 -5.97 -6.04 -9.82
CA ASP A 252 -7.26 -5.77 -10.43
C ASP A 252 -8.24 -5.13 -9.42
N ILE A 253 -8.05 -5.38 -8.13
CA ILE A 253 -8.72 -4.65 -7.03
C ILE A 253 -8.10 -3.26 -6.83
N LEU A 254 -6.78 -3.18 -6.68
CA LEU A 254 -6.11 -1.95 -6.24
C LEU A 254 -6.21 -0.81 -7.26
N ARG A 255 -6.03 -1.10 -8.55
CA ARG A 255 -6.08 -0.07 -9.62
C ARG A 255 -7.37 0.75 -9.61
N PRO A 256 -8.57 0.13 -9.70
CA PRO A 256 -9.82 0.89 -9.68
C PRO A 256 -10.12 1.52 -8.31
N VAL A 257 -9.68 0.91 -7.20
CA VAL A 257 -9.80 1.55 -5.87
C VAL A 257 -8.99 2.84 -5.82
N ALA A 258 -7.71 2.80 -6.20
CA ALA A 258 -6.85 3.98 -6.24
C ALA A 258 -7.43 5.08 -7.15
N ALA A 259 -8.02 4.70 -8.29
CA ALA A 259 -8.71 5.63 -9.19
C ALA A 259 -9.89 6.39 -8.54
N ARG A 260 -10.63 5.73 -7.63
CA ARG A 260 -11.78 6.31 -6.90
C ARG A 260 -11.42 6.97 -5.57
N THR A 261 -10.18 6.80 -5.09
CA THR A 261 -9.72 7.33 -3.80
C THR A 261 -8.53 8.27 -3.98
N TRP A 262 -7.31 7.76 -3.88
CA TRP A 262 -6.08 8.55 -3.88
C TRP A 262 -5.85 9.35 -5.16
N ASN A 263 -6.25 8.84 -6.33
CA ASN A 263 -6.12 9.57 -7.59
C ASN A 263 -7.09 10.74 -7.73
N GLN A 264 -8.05 10.88 -6.82
CA GLN A 264 -8.93 12.05 -6.71
C GLN A 264 -8.48 13.03 -5.62
N LEU A 265 -7.48 12.68 -4.81
CA LEU A 265 -7.01 13.51 -3.71
C LEU A 265 -6.08 14.61 -4.24
N THR A 266 -6.32 15.85 -3.80
CA THR A 266 -5.46 17.01 -4.05
C THR A 266 -5.39 17.87 -2.79
N ILE A 267 -4.21 18.42 -2.47
CA ILE A 267 -4.02 19.43 -1.42
C ILE A 267 -3.49 20.72 -2.05
N ASP A 268 -2.33 20.65 -2.70
CA ASP A 268 -1.60 21.84 -3.18
C ASP A 268 -1.27 21.80 -4.68
N GLY A 269 -1.45 20.66 -5.36
CA GLY A 269 -1.35 20.57 -6.81
C GLY A 269 -0.05 19.97 -7.35
N ASP A 270 0.87 19.58 -6.48
CA ASP A 270 2.14 18.99 -6.90
C ASP A 270 2.10 17.44 -6.84
N THR A 271 2.38 16.76 -7.95
CA THR A 271 2.51 15.29 -7.98
C THR A 271 3.89 14.85 -7.50
N SER A 272 3.95 13.95 -6.52
CA SER A 272 5.22 13.48 -5.95
C SER A 272 6.09 12.68 -6.90
N THR A 273 7.39 12.63 -6.59
CA THR A 273 8.30 11.63 -7.13
C THR A 273 8.21 10.27 -6.43
N ASN A 274 7.49 10.14 -5.32
CA ASN A 274 7.60 8.96 -4.44
C ASN A 274 6.30 8.17 -4.24
N ASP A 275 5.18 8.57 -4.84
CA ASP A 275 3.88 7.96 -4.51
C ASP A 275 3.88 6.49 -4.73
N THR A 276 3.45 5.78 -3.69
CA THR A 276 3.43 4.33 -3.67
C THR A 276 2.31 3.87 -2.75
N VAL A 277 1.43 3.04 -3.27
CA VAL A 277 0.48 2.27 -2.47
C VAL A 277 0.78 0.80 -2.69
N PHE A 278 0.99 0.06 -1.61
CA PHE A 278 1.05 -1.40 -1.64
C PHE A 278 -0.24 -2.00 -1.09
N LEU A 279 -0.71 -3.07 -1.73
CA LEU A 279 -1.72 -3.99 -1.21
C LEU A 279 -1.08 -5.36 -1.08
N VAL A 280 -1.05 -5.93 0.12
CA VAL A 280 -0.39 -7.21 0.41
C VAL A 280 -1.37 -8.17 1.09
N ALA A 281 -1.42 -9.40 0.60
CA ALA A 281 -2.31 -10.45 1.11
C ALA A 281 -1.49 -11.65 1.59
N SER A 282 -1.55 -11.93 2.90
CA SER A 282 -0.76 -13.00 3.52
C SER A 282 -1.38 -14.39 3.40
N GLY A 283 -2.68 -14.49 3.07
CA GLY A 283 -3.41 -15.76 3.08
C GLY A 283 -3.53 -16.40 4.47
N ALA A 284 -3.40 -15.63 5.55
CA ALA A 284 -3.45 -16.16 6.91
C ALA A 284 -4.85 -16.57 7.39
N ALA A 285 -5.91 -16.03 6.81
CA ALA A 285 -7.29 -16.45 7.07
C ALA A 285 -7.53 -17.88 6.57
N GLU A 286 -8.47 -18.61 7.19
CA GLU A 286 -8.73 -20.03 6.92
C GLU A 286 -9.53 -20.30 5.62
N GLY A 287 -9.75 -19.28 4.79
CA GLY A 287 -10.55 -19.38 3.57
C GLY A 287 -9.77 -19.85 2.34
N SER A 288 -10.50 -20.37 1.36
CA SER A 288 -9.96 -20.76 0.06
C SER A 288 -9.38 -19.56 -0.71
N PRO A 289 -8.37 -19.77 -1.58
CA PRO A 289 -7.89 -18.73 -2.48
C PRO A 289 -9.03 -18.11 -3.30
N ILE A 290 -9.12 -16.78 -3.27
CA ILE A 290 -10.22 -16.05 -3.89
C ILE A 290 -10.08 -16.10 -5.41
N ALA A 291 -11.10 -16.67 -6.07
CA ALA A 291 -11.20 -16.66 -7.52
C ALA A 291 -11.57 -15.27 -8.07
N ALA A 292 -10.92 -14.86 -9.16
CA ALA A 292 -11.27 -13.61 -9.85
C ALA A 292 -12.74 -13.62 -10.33
N GLY A 293 -13.43 -12.49 -10.16
CA GLY A 293 -14.85 -12.34 -10.52
C GLY A 293 -15.84 -13.00 -9.54
N SER A 294 -15.36 -13.64 -8.47
CA SER A 294 -16.22 -14.22 -7.43
C SER A 294 -16.88 -13.16 -6.53
N PRO A 295 -17.95 -13.52 -5.79
CA PRO A 295 -18.49 -12.67 -4.73
C PRO A 295 -17.46 -12.30 -3.65
N ALA A 296 -16.53 -13.20 -3.31
CA ALA A 296 -15.44 -12.92 -2.37
C ALA A 296 -14.46 -11.88 -2.90
N ALA A 297 -14.14 -11.90 -4.20
CA ALA A 297 -13.33 -10.86 -4.84
C ALA A 297 -14.01 -9.49 -4.78
N ALA A 298 -15.33 -9.44 -4.99
CA ALA A 298 -16.10 -8.20 -4.86
C ALA A 298 -16.11 -7.68 -3.42
N GLU A 299 -16.30 -8.56 -2.43
CA GLU A 299 -16.27 -8.22 -1.00
C GLU A 299 -14.90 -7.67 -0.57
N LEU A 300 -13.82 -8.38 -0.91
CA LEU A 300 -12.45 -7.90 -0.64
C LEU A 300 -12.21 -6.53 -1.30
N GLY A 301 -12.67 -6.34 -2.54
CA GLY A 301 -12.58 -5.06 -3.23
C GLY A 301 -13.29 -3.92 -2.48
N ARG A 302 -14.49 -4.17 -1.93
CA ARG A 302 -15.20 -3.16 -1.11
C ARG A 302 -14.48 -2.86 0.19
N ALA A 303 -13.91 -3.88 0.85
CA ALA A 303 -13.15 -3.71 2.08
C ALA A 303 -11.88 -2.86 1.87
N VAL A 304 -11.12 -3.15 0.80
CA VAL A 304 -9.96 -2.35 0.38
C VAL A 304 -10.38 -0.92 0.04
N GLU A 305 -11.52 -0.73 -0.65
CA GLU A 305 -12.04 0.61 -0.95
C GLU A 305 -12.44 1.40 0.30
N ALA A 306 -13.05 0.76 1.29
CA ALA A 306 -13.43 1.40 2.55
C ALA A 306 -12.21 1.96 3.28
N VAL A 307 -11.18 1.12 3.42
CA VAL A 307 -9.88 1.51 4.01
C VAL A 307 -9.23 2.64 3.21
N ALA A 308 -9.10 2.48 1.89
CA ALA A 308 -8.48 3.49 1.04
C ALA A 308 -9.21 4.84 1.09
N ARG A 309 -10.54 4.82 1.11
CA ARG A 309 -11.37 6.03 1.14
C ARG A 309 -11.26 6.75 2.49
N ASP A 310 -11.24 6.03 3.61
CA ASP A 310 -11.05 6.68 4.92
C ASP A 310 -9.63 7.24 5.06
N LEU A 311 -8.59 6.52 4.62
CA LEU A 311 -7.22 7.03 4.61
C LEU A 311 -7.08 8.29 3.77
N ALA A 312 -7.62 8.31 2.54
CA ALA A 312 -7.61 9.49 1.68
C ALA A 312 -8.31 10.70 2.34
N ARG A 313 -9.42 10.47 3.07
CA ARG A 313 -10.10 11.52 3.86
C ARG A 313 -9.27 11.99 5.04
N GLN A 314 -8.57 11.10 5.73
CA GLN A 314 -7.67 11.48 6.82
C GLN A 314 -6.49 12.32 6.30
N GLN A 315 -5.97 12.02 5.11
CA GLN A 315 -4.95 12.83 4.44
C GLN A 315 -5.51 14.21 4.04
N ALA A 316 -6.70 14.25 3.44
CA ALA A 316 -7.40 15.49 3.11
C ALA A 316 -7.64 16.40 4.32
N ALA A 317 -8.04 15.82 5.45
CA ALA A 317 -8.36 16.55 6.67
C ALA A 317 -7.12 16.98 7.49
N ASP A 318 -5.92 16.57 7.06
CA ASP A 318 -4.65 16.85 7.74
C ASP A 318 -3.68 17.69 6.89
N GLY A 319 -4.07 18.01 5.65
CA GLY A 319 -3.34 18.89 4.73
C GLY A 319 -3.95 20.27 4.60
#